data_AF-A0A3D3CHI0-F1
#
_entry.id   AF-A0A3D3CHI0-F1
#
_cell.length_a   1.000
_cell.length_b   1.000
_cell.length_c   1.000
_cell.angle_alpha   90.00
_cell.angle_beta   90.00
_cell.angle_gamma   90.00
#
_symmetry.space_group_name_H-M   'P 1'
#
loop_
_entity.id
_entity.type
_entity.pdbx_description
1 polymer ?
#
loop_
_entity_poly.entity_id
_entity_poly.type
_entity_poly.pdbx_seq_one_letter_code
_entity_poly.pdbx_strand_id
1 'polypeptide(L)' 'MEEARRFEVVTNNPEVQAILGADETVASVRYVPGTPLDVLDAAELRLQQGYRLVSAPLPPNIPLMRAPYRSLVLE' A
#
# COMPACT_ATOMS: atom_id res chain seq x y z
N MET A 1 -15.97 -18.77 -9.09
CA MET A 1 -14.53 -19.03 -9.13
C MET A 1 -13.91 -17.82 -8.46
N GLU A 2 -13.56 -17.96 -7.18
CA GLU A 2 -13.00 -16.86 -6.39
C GLU A 2 -11.53 -16.76 -6.82
N GLU A 3 -11.25 -15.90 -7.80
CA GLU A 3 -9.89 -15.50 -8.13
C GLU A 3 -9.21 -15.13 -6.81
N ALA A 4 -8.13 -15.81 -6.46
CA ALA A 4 -7.32 -15.45 -5.31
C ALA A 4 -6.88 -13.99 -5.53
N ARG A 5 -7.63 -13.04 -4.97
CA ARG A 5 -7.34 -11.61 -5.05
C ARG A 5 -5.98 -11.42 -4.42
N ARG A 6 -4.98 -11.25 -5.27
CA ARG A 6 -3.59 -11.14 -4.85
C ARG A 6 -3.40 -9.71 -4.37
N PHE A 7 -3.48 -9.51 -3.07
CA PHE A 7 -3.31 -8.19 -2.47
C PHE A 7 -1.90 -7.65 -2.74
N GLU A 8 -1.79 -6.34 -2.97
CA GLU A 8 -0.51 -5.61 -3.00
C GLU A 8 -0.51 -4.54 -1.92
N VAL A 9 0.52 -4.53 -1.08
CA VAL A 9 0.74 -3.48 -0.08
C VAL A 9 1.77 -2.49 -0.62
N VAL A 10 1.34 -1.26 -0.90
CA VAL A 10 2.22 -0.15 -1.29
C VAL A 10 2.60 0.63 -0.04
N THR A 11 3.90 0.69 0.29
CA THR A 11 4.34 1.25 1.58
C THR A 11 5.74 1.86 1.53
N ASN A 12 5.98 2.90 2.33
CA ASN A 12 7.34 3.38 2.66
C ASN A 12 7.78 2.95 4.08
N ASN A 13 7.02 2.09 4.76
CA ASN A 13 7.37 1.59 6.08
C ASN A 13 8.31 0.37 5.96
N PRO A 14 9.58 0.47 6.40
CA PRO A 14 10.53 -0.64 6.32
C PRO A 14 10.11 -1.85 7.18
N GLU A 15 9.35 -1.64 8.26
CA GLU A 15 8.86 -2.74 9.10
C GLU A 15 7.80 -3.57 8.36
N VAL A 16 6.93 -2.92 7.57
CA VAL A 16 5.93 -3.62 6.75
C VAL A 16 6.62 -4.45 5.67
N GLN A 17 7.67 -3.90 5.05
CA GLN A 17 8.49 -4.66 4.11
C GLN A 17 9.17 -5.86 4.77
N ALA A 18 9.71 -5.71 5.98
CA ALA A 18 10.37 -6.80 6.68
C ALA A 18 9.39 -7.93 7.07
N ILE A 19 8.17 -7.57 7.49
CA ILE A 19 7.16 -8.55 7.94
C ILE A 19 6.50 -9.26 6.76
N LEU A 20 5.98 -8.50 5.79
CA LEU A 20 5.19 -9.06 4.69
C LEU A 20 6.05 -9.49 3.50
N GLY A 21 7.22 -8.87 3.29
CA GLY A 21 8.15 -9.29 2.23
C GLY A 21 8.77 -10.67 2.47
N ALA A 22 8.66 -11.20 3.70
CA ALA A 22 9.08 -12.56 4.02
C ALA A 22 8.01 -13.62 3.67
N ASP A 23 6.76 -13.21 3.45
CA ASP A 23 5.63 -14.12 3.20
C ASP A 23 4.71 -13.60 2.08
N GLU A 24 5.07 -13.93 0.84
CA GLU A 24 4.32 -13.54 -0.36
C GLU A 24 3.01 -14.33 -0.57
N THR A 25 2.64 -15.22 0.36
CA THR A 25 1.44 -16.07 0.20
C THR A 25 0.14 -15.29 0.43
N VAL A 26 0.20 -14.20 1.20
CA VAL A 26 -0.97 -13.38 1.56
C VAL A 26 -1.05 -12.08 0.75
N ALA A 27 0.08 -11.39 0.58
CA ALA A 27 0.16 -10.15 -0.19
C ALA A 27 1.58 -9.94 -0.73
N SER A 28 1.69 -9.30 -1.89
CA SER A 28 2.96 -8.77 -2.37
C SER A 28 3.25 -7.40 -1.75
N VAL A 29 4.52 -7.06 -1.52
CA VAL A 29 4.92 -5.75 -0.99
C VAL A 29 5.61 -4.93 -2.05
N ARG A 30 5.07 -3.74 -2.32
CA ARG A 30 5.73 -2.69 -3.08
C ARG A 30 6.30 -1.66 -2.12
N TYR A 31 7.58 -1.79 -1.83
CA TYR A 31 8.29 -0.79 -1.06
C TYR A 31 8.59 0.44 -1.93
N VAL A 32 8.22 1.62 -1.43
CA VAL A 32 8.43 2.91 -2.07
C VAL A 32 9.30 3.74 -1.14
N PRO A 33 10.58 3.95 -1.45
CA PRO A 33 11.43 4.82 -0.62
C PRO A 33 10.94 6.26 -0.70
N GLY A 34 11.07 7.01 0.40
CA GLY A 34 10.74 8.43 0.43
C GLY A 34 9.59 8.77 1.37
N THR A 35 8.78 9.74 0.97
CA THR A 35 7.73 10.36 1.77
C THR A 35 6.38 9.64 1.65
N PRO A 36 5.43 9.93 2.54
CA PRO A 36 4.05 9.47 2.38
C PRO A 36 3.41 9.85 1.04
N LEU A 37 3.83 10.94 0.39
CA LEU A 37 3.30 11.36 -0.92
C LEU A 37 3.76 10.43 -2.03
N ASP A 38 5.01 9.99 -2.01
CA ASP A 38 5.55 9.04 -2.99
C ASP A 38 4.77 7.70 -2.97
N VAL A 39 4.29 7.30 -1.78
CA VAL A 39 3.40 6.14 -1.62
C VAL A 39 2.04 6.36 -2.30
N LEU A 40 1.49 7.57 -2.23
CA LEU A 40 0.23 7.90 -2.90
C LEU A 40 0.40 7.93 -4.42
N ASP A 41 1.48 8.52 -4.93
CA ASP A 41 1.80 8.56 -6.36
C ASP A 41 1.97 7.14 -6.92
N ALA A 42 2.68 6.28 -6.18
CA ALA A 42 2.84 4.87 -6.55
C ALA A 42 1.52 4.10 -6.52
N ALA A 43 0.64 4.39 -5.55
CA ALA A 43 -0.68 3.79 -5.48
C ALA A 43 -1.59 4.28 -6.62
N GLU A 44 -1.56 5.57 -6.97
CA GLU A 44 -2.30 6.11 -8.11
C GLU A 44 -1.92 5.40 -9.42
N LEU A 45 -0.61 5.18 -9.65
CA LEU A 45 -0.15 4.43 -10.81
C LEU A 45 -0.71 3.00 -10.84
N ARG A 46 -0.84 2.33 -9.68
CA ARG A 46 -1.47 1.00 -9.60
C ARG A 46 -2.96 1.08 -9.91
N LEU A 47 -3.67 2.08 -9.40
CA LEU A 47 -5.09 2.29 -9.71
C LEU A 47 -5.31 2.49 -11.22
N GLN A 48 -4.43 3.25 -11.88
CA GLN A 48 -4.46 3.42 -13.34
C GLN A 48 -4.19 2.12 -14.11
N GLN A 49 -3.52 1.15 -13.50
CA GLN A 49 -3.25 -0.18 -14.05
C GLN A 49 -4.37 -1.20 -13.78
N GLY A 50 -5.48 -0.76 -13.15
CA GLY A 50 -6.66 -1.59 -12.90
C GLY A 50 -6.75 -2.19 -11.51
N TYR A 51 -5.79 -1.88 -10.61
CA TYR A 51 -5.92 -2.22 -9.19
C TYR A 51 -7.01 -1.37 -8.54
N ARG A 52 -7.54 -1.86 -7.41
CA ARG A 52 -8.54 -1.17 -6.60
C ARG A 52 -8.08 -1.04 -5.16
N LEU A 53 -8.42 0.07 -4.52
CA LEU A 53 -8.21 0.24 -3.08
C LEU A 53 -9.09 -0.73 -2.30
N VAL A 54 -8.48 -1.54 -1.43
CA VAL A 54 -9.19 -2.48 -0.55
C VAL A 54 -9.92 -1.73 0.58
N SER A 55 -9.37 -0.60 1.02
CA SER A 55 -10.03 0.30 1.96
C SER A 55 -9.76 1.75 1.60
N ALA A 56 -10.73 2.62 1.93
CA ALA A 56 -10.56 4.05 1.76
C ALA A 56 -9.38 4.55 2.62
N PRO A 57 -8.59 5.51 2.14
CA PRO A 57 -7.57 6.14 2.96
C PRO A 57 -8.21 6.72 4.23
N LEU A 58 -7.46 6.66 5.34
CA LEU A 58 -7.91 7.04 6.68
C LEU A 58 -8.72 8.35 6.70
N PRO A 59 -9.70 8.49 7.62
CA PRO A 59 -10.60 9.65 7.66
C PRO A 59 -9.84 10.98 7.65
N PRO A 60 -10.42 12.03 7.03
CA PRO A 60 -9.75 13.30 6.69
C PRO A 60 -9.20 14.08 7.90
N ASN A 61 -9.56 13.66 9.12
CA ASN A 61 -9.17 14.32 10.36
C ASN A 61 -7.79 13.90 10.87
N ILE A 62 -7.14 12.90 10.26
CA ILE A 62 -5.74 12.56 10.55
C ILE A 62 -4.88 13.35 9.58
N PRO A 63 -4.06 14.31 10.04
CA PRO A 63 -3.14 15.02 9.16
C PRO A 63 -2.30 13.99 8.40
N LEU A 64 -2.42 13.98 7.08
CA LEU A 64 -1.78 12.99 6.20
C LEU A 64 -0.26 12.91 6.42
N MET A 65 0.31 14.02 6.87
CA MET A 65 1.73 14.28 7.11
C MET A 65 2.20 14.01 8.55
N ARG A 66 1.33 13.65 9.51
CA ARG A 66 1.77 13.43 10.92
C ARG A 66 2.58 12.15 11.10
N ALA A 67 2.37 11.16 10.24
CA ALA A 67 3.13 9.92 10.26
C ALA A 67 4.19 9.97 9.14
N PRO A 68 5.47 9.63 9.42
CA PRO A 68 6.50 9.56 8.40
C PRO A 68 6.26 8.40 7.42
N TYR A 69 5.35 7.48 7.77
CA TYR A 69 5.05 6.29 7.01
C TYR A 69 3.58 6.22 6.55
N ARG A 70 3.37 5.61 5.39
CA ARG A 70 2.07 5.30 4.79
C ARG A 70 2.09 3.91 4.19
N SER A 71 0.97 3.21 4.33
CA SER A 71 0.73 1.90 3.73
C SER A 71 -0.68 1.87 3.15
N LEU A 72 -0.83 1.39 1.92
CA LEU A 72 -2.10 1.21 1.23
C LEU A 72 -2.20 -0.23 0.74
N VAL A 73 -3.39 -0.82 0.84
CA VAL A 73 -3.66 -2.19 0.38
C VAL A 73 -4.53 -2.13 -0.87
N LEU A 74 -4.09 -2.81 -1.92
CA LEU A 74 -4.72 -2.86 -3.23
C LEU A 74 -5.10 -4.30 -3.60
N GLU A 75 -6.12 -4.48 -4.45
CA GLU A 75 -6.57 -5.76 -5.04
C GLU A 75 -6.81 -5.67 -6.56
#